data_AF-A0AAV7LMZ6-F1
#
_entry.id   AF-A0AAV7LMZ6-F1
#
_cell.length_a   1.000
_cell.length_b   1.000
_cell.length_c   1.000
_cell.angle_alpha   90.00
_cell.angle_beta   90.00
_cell.angle_gamma   90.00
#
_symmetry.space_group_name_H-M   'P 1'
#
loop_
_entity.id
_entity.type
_entity.pdbx_description
1 polymer ?
#
loop_
_entity_poly.entity_id
_entity_poly.type
_entity_poly.pdbx_seq_one_letter_code
_entity_poly.pdbx_strand_id
1 'polypeptide(L)' 'VSFLVDTGATCSTVRSAEVPKLSLSGRTVKVVGVANQLLTNLITDPVQVELGTFQGLHRFVVCDSSPVSLLGRDLLCKT' A
#
# COMPACT_ATOMS: atom_id res chain seq x y z
N VAL A 1 -10.05 1.73 -6.52
CA VAL A 1 -8.69 1.18 -6.81
C VAL A 1 -8.80 -0.32 -6.75
N SER A 2 -8.22 -1.03 -7.72
CA SER A 2 -8.23 -2.50 -7.71
C SER A 2 -6.93 -2.99 -7.09
N PHE A 3 -7.02 -4.00 -6.22
CA PHE A 3 -5.87 -4.59 -5.55
C PHE A 3 -5.74 -6.07 -5.87
N LEU A 4 -4.50 -6.54 -6.03
CA LEU A 4 -4.19 -7.96 -5.96
C LEU A 4 -4.05 -8.35 -4.49
N VAL A 5 -4.78 -9.38 -4.07
CA VAL A 5 -4.65 -9.96 -2.72
C VAL A 5 -3.31 -10.70 -2.64
N ASP A 6 -2.42 -10.24 -1.75
CA ASP A 6 -1.08 -10.80 -1.59
C ASP A 6 -0.76 -11.07 -0.11
N THR A 7 -0.92 -12.33 0.30
CA THR A 7 -0.57 -12.77 1.66
C THR A 7 0.94 -12.79 1.91
N GLY A 8 1.78 -12.74 0.86
CA GLY A 8 3.23 -12.58 0.96
C GLY A 8 3.64 -11.15 1.29
N ALA A 9 2.87 -10.16 0.85
CA ALA A 9 3.12 -8.75 1.14
C ALA A 9 2.85 -8.42 2.61
N THR A 10 3.87 -7.88 3.29
CA THR A 10 3.75 -7.41 4.68
C THR A 10 2.91 -6.13 4.76
N CYS A 11 3.07 -5.23 3.80
CA CYS A 11 2.37 -3.95 3.74
C CYS A 11 1.51 -3.85 2.48
N SER A 12 0.38 -3.17 2.58
CA SER A 12 -0.45 -2.83 1.42
C SER A 12 0.19 -1.68 0.63
N THR A 13 0.19 -1.81 -0.69
CA THR A 13 0.86 -0.89 -1.60
C THR A 13 -0.12 -0.33 -2.61
N VAL A 14 0.14 0.91 -3.04
CA VAL A 14 -0.59 1.56 -4.13
C VAL A 14 0.39 2.06 -5.18
N ARG A 15 -0.01 2.00 -6.45
CA ARG A 15 0.70 2.68 -7.53
C ARG A 15 0.27 4.15 -7.59
N SER A 16 1.22 5.07 -7.68
CA SER A 16 0.95 6.52 -7.72
C SER A 16 -0.04 6.91 -8.82
N ALA A 17 0.06 6.26 -9.98
CA ALA A 17 -0.84 6.44 -11.13
C ALA A 17 -2.29 6.06 -10.85
N GLU A 18 -2.56 5.13 -9.93
CA GLU A 18 -3.92 4.71 -9.57
C GLU A 18 -4.57 5.62 -8.52
N VAL A 19 -3.76 6.40 -7.80
CA VAL A 19 -4.19 7.25 -6.70
C VAL A 19 -3.59 8.66 -6.76
N PRO A 20 -3.74 9.40 -7.87
CA PRO A 20 -3.06 10.69 -8.08
C PRO A 20 -3.52 11.81 -7.12
N LYS A 21 -4.62 11.60 -6.39
CA LYS A 21 -5.20 12.58 -5.45
C LYS A 21 -4.80 12.32 -3.99
N LEU A 22 -4.09 11.23 -3.69
CA LEU A 22 -3.69 10.95 -2.32
C LEU A 22 -2.47 11.78 -1.92
N SER A 23 -2.58 12.49 -0.80
CA SER A 23 -1.47 13.22 -0.20
C SER A 23 -0.44 12.26 0.39
N LEU A 24 0.83 12.67 0.33
CA LEU A 24 1.94 11.93 0.89
C LEU A 24 2.35 12.53 2.23
N SER A 25 2.62 11.68 3.21
CA SER A 25 2.95 12.09 4.58
C SER A 25 4.36 12.69 4.73
N GLY A 26 5.14 12.76 3.66
CA GLY A 26 6.57 13.11 3.67
C GLY A 26 7.48 12.06 4.35
N ARG A 27 6.90 11.00 4.92
CA ARG A 27 7.63 9.90 5.55
C ARG A 27 7.96 8.83 4.52
N THR A 28 9.09 8.16 4.75
CA THR A 28 9.55 7.03 3.94
C THR A 28 9.62 5.75 4.75
N VAL A 29 9.55 4.62 4.06
CA VAL A 29 9.76 3.28 4.60
C VAL A 29 10.69 2.51 3.67
N LYS A 30 11.50 1.62 4.26
CA LYS A 30 12.31 0.67 3.50
C LYS A 30 11.51 -0.62 3.32
N VAL A 31 11.33 -1.04 2.08
CA VAL A 31 10.63 -2.28 1.71
C VAL A 31 11.50 -3.12 0.80
N VAL A 32 11.34 -4.44 0.86
CA VAL A 32 11.92 -5.34 -0.14
C VAL A 32 10.89 -5.49 -1.25
N GLY A 33 11.22 -4.99 -2.44
CA GLY A 33 10.36 -5.07 -3.60
C GLY A 33 10.32 -6.47 -4.23
N VAL A 34 9.45 -6.64 -5.23
CA VAL A 34 9.25 -7.92 -5.93
C VAL A 34 10.52 -8.47 -6.59
N ALA A 35 11.46 -7.59 -6.95
CA ALA A 35 12.77 -7.96 -7.52
C ALA A 35 13.83 -8.29 -6.44
N ASN A 36 13.42 -8.51 -5.19
CA ASN A 36 14.30 -8.72 -4.03
C ASN A 36 15.30 -7.58 -3.81
N GLN A 37 14.92 -6.36 -4.20
CA GLN A 37 15.72 -5.16 -4.00
C GLN A 37 15.19 -4.35 -2.83
N LEU A 38 16.09 -3.77 -2.05
CA LEU A 38 15.73 -2.83 -0.99
C LEU A 38 15.38 -1.48 -1.60
N LEU A 39 14.13 -1.06 -1.42
CA LEU A 39 13.59 0.19 -1.94
C LEU A 39 13.21 1.11 -0.79
N THR A 40 13.38 2.41 -0.99
CA THR A 40 12.89 3.44 -0.06
C THR A 40 11.70 4.14 -0.70
N ASN A 41 10.52 3.95 -0.14
CA ASN A 41 9.25 4.38 -0.71
C ASN A 41 8.55 5.38 0.21
N LEU A 42 7.79 6.30 -0.39
CA LEU A 42 6.94 7.22 0.34
C LEU A 42 5.70 6.51 0.88
N ILE A 43 5.13 7.08 1.94
CA ILE A 43 3.89 6.61 2.55
C ILE A 43 2.83 7.69 2.39
N THR A 44 1.60 7.29 2.06
CA THR A 44 0.45 8.20 2.04
C THR A 44 0.16 8.78 3.43
N ASP A 45 -0.54 9.90 3.48
CA ASP A 45 -1.29 10.25 4.68
C ASP A 45 -2.35 9.17 5.00
N PRO A 46 -2.88 9.11 6.24
CA PRO A 46 -3.98 8.21 6.57
C PRO A 46 -5.16 8.44 5.62
N VAL A 47 -5.55 7.39 4.92
CA VAL A 47 -6.68 7.38 3.98
C VAL A 47 -7.82 6.61 4.61
N GLN A 48 -9.04 7.11 4.44
CA GLN A 48 -10.23 6.34 4.80
C GLN A 48 -10.36 5.14 3.87
N VAL A 49 -10.40 3.94 4.46
CA VAL A 49 -10.53 2.67 3.76
C VAL A 49 -11.82 1.98 4.19
N GLU A 50 -12.54 1.50 3.18
CA GLU A 50 -13.69 0.61 3.34
C GLU A 50 -13.36 -0.69 2.61
N LEU A 51 -13.19 -1.77 3.37
CA LEU A 51 -12.78 -3.08 2.86
C LEU A 51 -13.58 -4.17 3.58
N GLY A 52 -14.62 -4.69 2.92
CA GLY A 52 -15.54 -5.63 3.56
C GLY A 52 -16.19 -5.01 4.79
N THR A 53 -15.99 -5.64 5.96
CA THR A 53 -16.46 -5.16 7.27
C THR A 53 -15.52 -4.13 7.91
N PHE A 54 -14.29 -4.01 7.43
CA PHE A 54 -13.31 -3.05 7.94
C PHE A 54 -13.62 -1.65 7.41
N GLN A 55 -13.76 -0.70 8.34
CA GLN A 55 -13.86 0.72 8.07
C GLN A 55 -12.90 1.47 8.98
N GLY A 56 -11.95 2.21 8.39
CA GLY A 56 -11.00 2.97 9.20
C GLY A 56 -9.89 3.62 8.41
N LEU A 57 -8.99 4.30 9.13
CA LEU A 57 -7.84 4.96 8.54
C LEU A 57 -6.68 3.99 8.35
N HIS A 58 -6.07 4.03 7.17
CA HIS A 58 -4.88 3.23 6.85
C HIS A 58 -3.90 4.02 5.97
N ARG A 59 -2.61 3.70 6.06
CA ARG A 59 -1.56 4.31 5.25
C ARG A 59 -1.01 3.28 4.29
N PHE A 60 -0.86 3.64 3.03
CA PHE A 60 -0.32 2.75 2.00
C PHE A 60 1.12 3.13 1.67
N VAL A 61 1.91 2.14 1.27
CA VAL A 61 3.23 2.37 0.67
C VAL A 61 3.03 2.68 -0.82
N VAL A 62 3.58 3.79 -1.31
CA VAL A 62 3.54 4.12 -2.74
C VAL A 62 4.65 3.37 -3.44
N CYS A 63 4.30 2.37 -4.27
CA CYS A 63 5.27 1.45 -4.87
C CYS A 63 5.02 1.25 -6.37
N ASP A 64 5.67 2.09 -7.17
CA ASP A 64 5.56 2.03 -8.65
C ASP A 64 6.44 0.94 -9.28
N SER A 65 7.35 0.34 -8.49
CA SER A 65 8.10 -0.86 -8.92
C SER A 65 7.24 -2.12 -8.95
N SER A 66 6.09 -2.12 -8.26
CA SER A 66 5.10 -3.19 -8.35
C SER A 66 4.23 -2.97 -9.59
N PRO A 67 4.00 -3.99 -10.44
CA PRO A 67 3.15 -3.83 -11.61
C PRO A 67 1.68 -3.57 -11.26
N VAL A 68 1.25 -3.89 -10.04
CA VAL A 68 -0.12 -3.67 -9.52
C VAL A 68 -0.10 -3.24 -8.06
N SER A 69 -1.16 -2.57 -7.60
CA SER A 69 -1.39 -2.29 -6.17
C SER A 69 -1.68 -3.58 -5.42
N LEU A 70 -1.07 -3.76 -4.23
CA LEU A 70 -1.15 -4.99 -3.45
C LEU A 70 -1.93 -4.77 -2.16
N LEU A 71 -2.84 -5.68 -1.85
CA LEU A 71 -3.49 -5.76 -0.55
C LEU A 71 -2.73 -6.76 0.31
N GLY A 72 -1.94 -6.24 1.24
CA GLY A 72 -1.06 -7.01 2.10
C GLY A 72 -1.71 -7.44 3.42
N ARG A 73 -0.94 -8.18 4.23
CA ARG A 73 -1.40 -8.72 5.52
C ARG A 73 -1.85 -7.65 6.52
N ASP A 74 -1.30 -6.44 6.44
CA ASP A 74 -1.66 -5.31 7.29
C ASP A 74 -3.14 -4.87 7.19
N LEU A 75 -3.77 -5.08 6.03
CA LEU A 75 -5.21 -4.92 5.85
C LEU A 75 -5.96 -6.26 5.85
N LEU A 76 -5.40 -7.33 5.28
CA LEU A 76 -6.06 -8.65 5.26
C LEU A 76 -6.31 -9.22 6.66
N CYS A 77 -5.49 -8.90 7.65
CA CYS A 77 -5.73 -9.33 9.03
C CYS A 77 -6.77 -8.48 9.78
N LYS A 78 -7.34 -7.45 9.14
CA LYS A 78 -8.35 -6.56 9.74
C LYS A 78 -9.75 -6.75 9.16
N THR A 79 -9.87 -7.52 8.08
CA THR A 79 -11.12 -7.91 7.44
C THR A 79 -11.72 -9.14 8.08
#